data_AF-A0A7K8CKD9-F1
#
_entry.id   AF-A0A7K8CKD9-F1
#
_cell.length_a   1.000
_cell.length_b   1.000
_cell.length_c   1.000
_cell.angle_alpha   90.00
_cell.angle_beta   90.00
_cell.angle_gamma   90.00
#
_symmetry.space_group_name_H-M   'P 1'
#
loop_
_entity.id
_entity.type
_entity.pdbx_description
1 polymer ?
#
loop_
_entity_poly.entity_id
_entity_poly.type
_entity_poly.pdbx_seq_one_letter_code
_entity_poly.pdbx_strand_id
1 'polypeptide(L)' 'NSSADHRVQLDLGLWDKFSELATKCIIKIVEFAKRLPGFTGLSMADQITLLKAACLDILMLRICTRYT' A
#
# COMPACT_ATOMS: atom_id res chain seq x y z
N ASN A 1 -12.37 27.18 18.51
CA ASN A 1 -12.18 26.63 17.16
C ASN A 1 -10.95 25.71 17.18
N SER A 2 -10.92 24.75 18.11
CA SER A 2 -9.66 24.20 18.63
C SER A 2 -9.70 22.67 18.78
N SER A 3 -10.26 21.98 17.79
CA SER A 3 -10.46 20.52 17.86
C SER A 3 -9.57 19.73 16.88
N ALA A 4 -8.77 20.40 16.04
CA ALA A 4 -7.95 19.75 15.01
C ALA A 4 -6.55 19.30 15.49
N ASP A 5 -6.08 19.74 16.66
CA ASP A 5 -4.67 19.55 17.08
C ASP A 5 -4.44 18.41 18.09
N HIS A 6 -5.49 17.67 18.49
CA HIS A 6 -5.29 16.55 19.40
C HIS A 6 -5.14 15.23 18.62
N ARG A 7 -4.00 14.55 18.83
CA ARG A 7 -3.79 13.17 18.37
C ARG A 7 -4.84 12.29 19.06
N VAL A 8 -5.78 11.75 18.29
CA VAL A 8 -6.72 10.74 18.75
C VAL A 8 -6.17 9.33 18.46
N GLN A 9 -6.60 8.33 19.22
CA GLN A 9 -6.14 6.95 19.05
C GLN A 9 -6.48 6.40 17.65
N LEU A 10 -7.68 6.70 17.15
CA LEU A 10 -8.12 6.37 15.79
C LEU A 10 -9.28 7.29 15.39
N ASP A 11 -9.14 7.96 14.25
CA ASP A 11 -10.26 8.60 13.57
C ASP A 11 -10.78 7.64 12.51
N LEU A 12 -12.01 7.14 12.68
CA LEU A 12 -12.62 6.16 11.78
C LEU A 12 -12.79 6.70 10.35
N GLY A 13 -13.11 7.99 10.19
CA GLY A 13 -13.29 8.58 8.87
C GLY A 13 -11.96 8.74 8.11
N LEU A 14 -10.88 9.05 8.82
CA LEU A 14 -9.53 9.04 8.24
C LEU A 14 -9.04 7.62 7.96
N TRP A 15 -9.34 6.68 8.86
CA TRP A 15 -9.00 5.27 8.69
C TRP A 15 -9.70 4.64 7.48
N ASP A 16 -10.98 4.91 7.28
CA ASP A 16 -11.74 4.41 6.13
C ASP A 16 -11.15 4.93 4.81
N LYS A 17 -10.85 6.24 4.74
CA LYS A 17 -10.20 6.82 3.55
C LYS A 17 -8.79 6.25 3.33
N PHE A 18 -8.00 6.12 4.39
CA PHE A 18 -6.66 5.57 4.30
C PHE A 18 -6.69 4.11 3.82
N SER A 19 -7.56 3.28 4.41
CA SER A 19 -7.69 1.88 4.04
C SER A 19 -8.16 1.71 2.59
N GLU A 20 -9.12 2.52 2.13
CA GLU A 20 -9.55 2.52 0.73
C GLU A 20 -8.39 2.85 -0.23
N LEU A 21 -7.63 3.90 0.07
CA LEU A 21 -6.48 4.31 -0.73
C LEU A 21 -5.35 3.27 -0.69
N ALA A 22 -5.11 2.66 0.46
CA ALA A 22 -4.13 1.58 0.63
C ALA A 22 -4.52 0.37 -0.22
N THR A 23 -5.77 -0.09 -0.17
CA THR A 23 -6.27 -1.19 -1.00
C THR A 23 -6.07 -0.90 -2.50
N LYS A 24 -6.43 0.30 -2.95
CA LYS A 24 -6.20 0.72 -4.34
C LYS A 24 -4.71 0.73 -4.71
N CYS A 25 -3.85 1.15 -3.79
CA CYS A 25 -2.40 1.15 -4.01
C CYS A 25 -1.84 -0.28 -4.10
N ILE A 26 -2.30 -1.21 -3.25
CA ILE A 26 -1.93 -2.62 -3.27
C ILE A 26 -2.26 -3.24 -4.63
N ILE A 27 -3.46 -2.99 -5.17
CA ILE A 27 -3.84 -3.46 -6.51
C ILE A 27 -2.83 -2.96 -7.56
N LYS A 28 -2.48 -1.67 -7.52
CA LYS A 28 -1.46 -1.09 -8.42
C LYS A 28 -0.05 -1.67 -8.21
N ILE A 29 0.30 -2.14 -7.01
CA ILE A 29 1.57 -2.82 -6.74
C ILE A 29 1.56 -4.21 -7.39
N VAL A 30 0.45 -4.94 -7.31
CA VAL A 30 0.30 -6.23 -8.00
C VAL A 30 0.37 -6.06 -9.51
N GLU A 31 -0.32 -5.06 -10.06
CA GLU A 31 -0.24 -4.73 -11.49
C GLU A 31 1.19 -4.36 -11.94
N PHE A 32 1.90 -3.61 -11.11
CA PHE A 32 3.31 -3.30 -11.35
C PHE A 32 4.17 -4.57 -11.35
N ALA A 33 4.02 -5.44 -10.35
CA ALA A 33 4.79 -6.68 -10.25
C ALA A 33 4.56 -7.58 -11.47
N LYS A 34 3.31 -7.71 -11.93
CA LYS A 34 2.98 -8.48 -13.15
C LYS A 34 3.63 -7.94 -14.43
N ARG A 35 4.05 -6.68 -14.46
CA ARG A 35 4.75 -6.06 -15.61
C ARG A 35 6.27 -6.23 -15.53
N LEU A 36 6.81 -6.74 -14.41
CA LEU A 36 8.24 -6.99 -14.28
C LEU A 36 8.63 -8.21 -15.12
N PRO A 37 9.68 -8.10 -15.96
CA PRO A 37 10.19 -9.24 -16.71
C PRO A 37 10.49 -10.44 -15.80
N GLY A 38 9.98 -11.62 -16.17
CA GLY A 38 10.20 -12.87 -15.43
C GLY A 38 9.28 -13.09 -14.22
N PHE A 39 8.58 -12.06 -13.71
CA PHE A 39 7.74 -12.21 -12.51
C PHE A 39 6.55 -13.16 -12.74
N THR A 40 5.88 -13.05 -13.89
CA THR A 40 4.77 -13.95 -14.25
C THR A 40 5.21 -15.37 -14.61
N GLY A 41 6.52 -15.60 -14.78
CA GLY A 41 7.10 -16.93 -14.98
C GLY A 41 7.31 -17.69 -13.66
N LEU A 42 7.22 -17.02 -12.51
CA LEU A 42 7.27 -17.66 -11.20
C LEU A 42 5.95 -18.39 -10.90
N SER A 43 5.99 -19.37 -9.99
CA SER A 43 4.78 -20.05 -9.53
C SER A 43 3.82 -19.04 -8.87
N MET A 44 2.52 -19.33 -8.89
CA MET A 44 1.53 -18.48 -8.21
C MET A 44 1.82 -18.34 -6.70
N ALA A 45 2.36 -19.39 -6.08
CA ALA A 45 2.76 -19.37 -4.67
C ALA A 45 3.92 -18.40 -4.42
N ASP A 46 4.92 -18.40 -5.31
CA ASP A 46 6.07 -17.49 -5.20
C ASP A 46 5.67 -16.04 -5.47
N GLN A 47 4.82 -15.80 -6.48
CA GLN A 47 4.28 -14.47 -6.75
C GLN A 47 3.54 -13.90 -5.52
N ILE A 48 2.69 -14.71 -4.87
CA ILE A 48 1.98 -14.31 -3.65
C ILE A 48 2.96 -14.09 -2.50
N THR A 49 3.94 -14.97 -2.31
CA THR A 49 4.93 -14.87 -1.24
C THR A 49 5.75 -13.59 -1.36
N LEU A 50 6.26 -13.29 -2.55
CA LEU A 50 7.01 -12.06 -2.83
C LEU A 50 6.16 -10.81 -2.61
N LEU A 51 4.91 -10.81 -3.09
CA LEU A 51 4.00 -9.69 -2.87
C LEU A 51 3.70 -9.50 -1.38
N LYS A 52 3.41 -10.57 -0.62
CA LYS A 52 3.16 -10.47 0.83
C LYS A 52 4.37 -9.93 1.59
N ALA A 53 5.59 -10.30 1.19
CA ALA A 53 6.80 -9.84 1.82
C ALA A 53 7.09 -8.35 1.54
N ALA A 54 6.91 -7.89 0.30
CA ALA A 54 7.35 -6.56 -0.13
C ALA A 54 6.25 -5.48 -0.17
N CYS A 55 4.97 -5.85 -0.07
CA CYS A 55 3.87 -4.91 -0.35
C CYS A 55 3.85 -3.71 0.61
N LEU A 56 4.13 -3.91 1.90
CA LEU A 56 4.16 -2.82 2.87
C LEU A 56 5.32 -1.86 2.63
N ASP A 57 6.51 -2.38 2.30
CA ASP A 57 7.69 -1.56 1.98
C ASP A 57 7.44 -0.67 0.75
N ILE A 58 6.85 -1.24 -0.30
CA ILE A 58 6.49 -0.50 -1.52
C ILE A 58 5.40 0.53 -1.23
N LEU A 59 4.43 0.20 -0.38
CA LEU A 59 3.37 1.13 0.03
C LEU A 59 3.94 2.33 0.79
N MET A 60 4.81 2.09 1.78
CA MET A 60 5.46 3.13 2.56
C MET A 60 6.37 4.01 1.70
N LEU A 61 7.20 3.40 0.84
CA LEU A 61 8.05 4.14 -0.09
C LEU A 61 7.22 5.08 -0.98
N ARG A 62 6.12 4.59 -1.56
CA ARG A 62 5.22 5.41 -2.39
C ARG A 62 4.63 6.58 -1.60
N ILE A 63 4.24 6.39 -0.34
CA ILE A 63 3.72 7.48 0.50
C ILE A 63 4.81 8.52 0.77
N CYS A 64 6.01 8.09 1.16
CA CYS A 64 7.14 8.99 1.41
C CYS A 64 7.52 9.83 0.18
N THR A 65 7.51 9.23 -1.02
CA THR A 65 7.81 9.97 -2.27
C THR A 65 6.74 11.00 -2.67
N ARG A 66 5.56 10.95 -2.06
CA ARG A 66 4.47 11.92 -2.32
C ARG A 66 4.49 13.12 -1.37
N TYR A 67 5.44 13.15 -0.43
CA TYR A 67 5.62 14.23 0.54
C TYR A 67 6.55 15.36 0.03
N THR A 68 6.83 15.41 -1.28
CA THR A 68 7.54 16.52 -1.95
C THR A 68 6.54 17.50 -2.53
#